data_AF-A0A506RQT8-F1
#
_entry.id   AF-A0A506RQT8-F1
#
_cell.length_a   1.000
_cell.length_b   1.000
_cell.length_c   1.000
_cell.angle_alpha   90.00
_cell.angle_beta   90.00
_cell.angle_gamma   90.00
#
_symmetry.space_group_name_H-M   'P 1'
#
loop_
_entity.id
_entity.type
_entity.pdbx_description
1 polymer ?
#
loop_
_entity_poly.entity_id
_entity_poly.type
_entity_poly.pdbx_seq_one_letter_code
_entity_poly.pdbx_strand_id
1 'polypeptide(L)' 'MKLADCAALCNVGINTLSRIENGNDNCTLAALIAVLHGLGIKLTSPLLSPESLKKQVDSSNSNNKWV' A
#
# COMPACT_ATOMS: atom_id res chain seq x y z
N MET A 1 -8.50 -16.28 -13.35
CA MET A 1 -8.95 -14.86 -13.26
C MET A 1 -8.26 -14.11 -14.38
N LYS A 2 -8.96 -13.31 -15.20
CA LYS A 2 -8.30 -12.52 -16.26
C LYS A 2 -7.73 -11.26 -15.64
N LEU A 3 -6.53 -10.84 -16.05
CA LEU A 3 -5.86 -9.64 -15.55
C LEU A 3 -6.73 -8.38 -15.61
N ALA A 4 -7.53 -8.28 -16.67
CA ALA A 4 -8.47 -7.18 -16.88
C ALA A 4 -9.54 -7.06 -15.77
N ASP A 5 -9.97 -8.19 -15.24
CA ASP A 5 -10.99 -8.25 -14.19
C ASP A 5 -10.40 -7.77 -12.86
N CYS A 6 -9.19 -8.24 -12.53
CA CYS A 6 -8.44 -7.79 -11.36
C CYS A 6 -8.14 -6.28 -11.41
N ALA A 7 -7.75 -5.78 -12.58
CA ALA A 7 -7.46 -4.36 -12.78
C ALA A 7 -8.71 -3.49 -12.58
N ALA A 8 -9.86 -3.95 -13.09
CA ALA A 8 -11.15 -3.28 -12.90
C ALA A 8 -11.59 -3.27 -11.42
N LEU A 9 -11.48 -4.41 -10.73
CA LEU A 9 -11.78 -4.52 -9.29
C LEU A 9 -10.88 -3.60 -8.44
N CYS A 10 -9.62 -3.46 -8.84
CA CYS A 10 -8.62 -2.65 -8.16
C CYS A 10 -8.61 -1.18 -8.59
N ASN A 11 -9.49 -0.78 -9.52
CA ASN A 11 -9.51 0.56 -10.10
C ASN A 11 -8.12 1.04 -10.57
N VAL A 12 -7.34 0.14 -11.18
CA VAL A 12 -6.01 0.41 -11.76
C VAL A 12 -5.97 0.00 -13.22
N GLY A 13 -5.11 0.63 -14.01
CA GLY A 13 -4.91 0.23 -15.40
C GLY A 13 -4.29 -1.17 -15.50
N ILE A 14 -4.69 -1.95 -16.51
CA ILE A 14 -4.10 -3.27 -16.82
C ILE A 14 -2.58 -3.21 -16.93
N ASN A 15 -2.04 -2.16 -17.53
CA ASN A 15 -0.60 -1.99 -17.68
C ASN A 15 0.10 -1.80 -16.33
N THR A 16 -0.56 -1.10 -15.40
CA THR A 16 -0.05 -0.90 -14.04
C THR A 16 -0.05 -2.22 -13.28
N LEU A 17 -1.15 -2.98 -13.35
CA LEU A 17 -1.24 -4.28 -12.68
C LEU A 17 -0.24 -5.29 -13.25
N SER A 18 -0.11 -5.34 -14.59
CA SER A 18 0.88 -6.19 -15.26
C SER A 18 2.32 -5.84 -14.84
N ARG A 19 2.63 -4.54 -14.69
CA ARG A 19 3.94 -4.09 -14.20
C ARG A 19 4.18 -4.54 -12.75
N ILE A 20 3.16 -4.48 -11.91
CA ILE A 20 3.24 -4.95 -10.53
C ILE A 20 3.50 -6.46 -10.49
N GLU A 21 2.74 -7.25 -11.25
CA GLU A 21 2.91 -8.71 -11.32
C GLU A 21 4.29 -9.13 -11.83
N ASN A 22 4.83 -8.40 -12.81
CA ASN A 22 6.16 -8.66 -13.38
C ASN A 22 7.31 -8.10 -12.53
N GLY A 23 7.04 -7.50 -11.37
CA GLY A 23 8.08 -6.99 -10.48
C GLY A 23 8.81 -5.75 -11.02
N ASN A 24 8.11 -4.85 -11.72
CA ASN A 24 8.69 -3.58 -12.14
C ASN A 24 8.92 -2.65 -10.94
N ASP A 25 10.18 -2.26 -10.71
CA ASP A 25 10.59 -1.36 -9.62
C ASP A 25 9.96 0.04 -9.71
N ASN A 26 9.54 0.47 -10.90
CA ASN A 26 8.92 1.78 -11.13
C ASN A 26 7.40 1.80 -10.86
N CYS A 27 6.92 0.98 -9.92
CA CYS A 27 5.53 1.03 -9.49
C CYS A 27 5.35 2.04 -8.35
N THR A 28 4.29 2.85 -8.40
CA THR A 28 3.95 3.74 -7.29
C THR A 28 3.37 2.93 -6.13
N LEU A 29 3.72 3.31 -4.90
CA LEU A 29 3.11 2.73 -3.69
C LEU A 29 1.58 2.89 -3.70
N ALA A 30 1.08 3.98 -4.26
CA ALA A 30 -0.36 4.21 -4.42
C ALA A 30 -1.06 3.15 -5.27
N ALA A 31 -0.43 2.72 -6.38
CA ALA A 31 -0.99 1.66 -7.22
C ALA A 31 -1.02 0.31 -6.49
N LEU A 32 0.01 0.00 -5.71
CA LEU A 32 0.03 -1.20 -4.87
C LEU A 32 -1.07 -1.15 -3.82
N ILE A 33 -1.23 -0.03 -3.12
CA ILE A 33 -2.29 0.15 -2.12
C ILE A 33 -3.69 0.03 -2.74
N ALA A 34 -3.90 0.59 -3.94
CA ALA A 34 -5.16 0.46 -4.67
C ALA A 34 -5.49 -1.00 -5.02
N VAL A 35 -4.46 -1.77 -5.43
CA VAL A 35 -4.60 -3.21 -5.69
C VAL A 35 -4.94 -3.99 -4.42
N LEU A 36 -4.23 -3.74 -3.32
CA LEU A 36 -4.54 -4.37 -2.04
C LEU A 36 -5.95 -4.04 -1.58
N HIS A 37 -6.37 -2.78 -1.69
CA HIS A 37 -7.70 -2.33 -1.33
C HIS A 37 -8.79 -3.00 -2.19
N GLY A 38 -8.59 -3.08 -3.51
CA GLY A 38 -9.53 -3.73 -4.44
C GLY A 38 -9.66 -5.24 -4.23
N LEU A 39 -8.58 -5.90 -3.78
CA LEU A 39 -8.57 -7.31 -3.40
C LEU A 39 -9.11 -7.57 -1.98
N GLY A 40 -9.43 -6.52 -1.22
CA GLY A 40 -9.85 -6.64 0.19
C GLY A 40 -8.71 -7.03 1.13
N ILE A 41 -7.46 -6.90 0.70
CA ILE A 41 -6.27 -7.17 1.51
C ILE A 41 -6.02 -5.96 2.40
N LYS A 42 -6.31 -6.10 3.69
CA LYS A 42 -6.04 -5.06 4.67
C LYS A 42 -4.56 -5.09 5.07
N LEU A 43 -3.87 -3.96 4.91
CA LEU A 43 -2.52 -3.77 5.45
C LEU A 43 -2.58 -3.67 6.98
N THR A 44 -2.66 -4.81 7.66
CA THR A 44 -2.59 -4.90 9.12
C THR A 44 -1.14 -5.08 9.54
N SER A 45 -0.38 -3.99 9.55
CA SER A 45 0.85 -3.99 10.33
C SER A 45 0.50 -3.56 11.75
N PRO A 46 1.05 -4.18 12.81
CA PRO A 46 0.89 -3.71 14.18
C PRO A 46 1.26 -2.23 14.34
N LEU A 47 2.13 -1.70 13.47
CA LEU A 47 2.51 -0.29 13.39
C LEU A 47 1.43 0.61 12.76
N LEU A 48 0.60 0.07 11.88
CA LEU A 48 -0.46 0.78 11.15
C LEU A 48 -1.82 0.73 11.87
N SER A 49 -1.89 0.06 13.01
CA SER A 49 -3.07 0.07 13.87
C SER A 49 -3.33 1.50 14.38
N PRO A 50 -4.61 1.93 14.49
CA PRO A 50 -4.95 3.26 15.01
C PRO A 50 -4.40 3.52 16.43
N GLU A 51 -4.25 2.47 17.25
CA GLU A 51 -3.58 2.54 18.56
C GLU A 51 -2.06 2.83 18.47
N SER A 52 -1.39 2.36 17.42
CA SER A 52 0.04 2.61 17.20
C SER A 52 0.32 4.00 16.63
N LEU A 53 -0.61 4.54 15.81
CA LEU A 53 -0.53 5.91 15.31
C LEU A 53 -0.73 6.95 16.43
N LYS A 54 -1.56 6.63 17.44
CA LYS A 54 -1.81 7.55 18.57
C LYS A 54 -0.57 7.76 19.45
N LYS A 55 0.26 6.72 19.63
CA LYS A 55 1.51 6.83 20.40
C LYS A 55 2.58 7.73 19.77
N GLN A 56 2.54 7.97 18.45
CA GLN A 56 3.50 8.87 17.79
C GLN A 56 3.14 10.35 17.92
N VAL A 57 1.86 10.70 17.99
CA VAL A 57 1.43 12.10 18.12
C VAL A 57 1.74 12.64 19.52
N ASP A 58 1.59 11.80 20.55
CA ASP A 58 1.85 12.20 21.94
C ASP A 58 3.35 12.21 22.32
N SER A 59 4.24 11.64 21.48
CA SER A 59 5.71 11.60 21.72
C SER A 59 6.51 12.59 20.86
N SER A 60 5.90 13.64 20.35
CA SER A 60 6.61 14.75 19.66
C SER A 60 7.43 15.61 20.63
N ASN A 61 8.34 14.99 21.38
CA ASN A 61 9.54 15.64 21.91
C ASN A 61 10.62 14.57 22.20
N SER A 62 11.25 14.02 21.17
CA SER A 62 12.68 13.66 21.24
C SER A 62 13.19 13.30 19.84
N ASN A 63 13.94 14.23 19.26
CA ASN A 63 15.27 14.00 18.68
C ASN A 63 15.58 12.56 18.17
N ASN A 64 15.81 12.41 16.85
CA ASN A 64 17.04 11.87 16.24
C ASN A 64 16.84 10.96 15.00
N LYS A 65 17.36 11.46 13.86
CA LYS A 65 18.30 10.77 12.96
C LYS A 65 17.79 9.56 12.17
N TRP A 66 17.45 9.81 10.90
CA TRP A 66 17.45 8.80 9.85
C TRP A 66 18.89 8.63 9.34
N VAL A 67 19.47 7.45 9.55
CA VAL A 67 20.66 6.95 8.84
C VAL A 67 20.22 6.22 7.57
#